data_AF-A0A6L9ABP4-F1
#
_entry.id   AF-A0A6L9ABP4-F1
#
_cell.length_a   1.000
_cell.length_b   1.000
_cell.length_c   1.000
_cell.angle_alpha   90.00
_cell.angle_beta   90.00
_cell.angle_gamma   90.00
#
_symmetry.space_group_name_H-M   'P 1'
#
loop_
_entity.id
_entity.type
_entity.pdbx_description
1 polymer ?
#
loop_
_entity_poly.entity_id
_entity_poly.type
_entity_poly.pdbx_seq_one_letter_code
_entity_poly.pdbx_strand_id
1 'polypeptide(L)'
;MQGNALTVLLSGKKYLLLQGPMGPFFNDVAEWLESLGRNAVNVVFNGGDRFYCRHRQYLAYYQTPKEFPGWLRDLHRQYDFDTILCFGDCRPLHKEAKRWAKSKGIRFLAFEEGYLRPQFITVEEGGVNAYSSLPRDPDFYRKLPDMPAPHVENLKPSTMKRIGHAMWYYLMGWHYRHEFPRYRHHKSFSPWYEARCWVRAYWR
;
A
#
# COMPACT_ATOMS: atom_id res chain seq x y z
N MET A 1 -11.97 -22.97 -2.92
CA MET A 1 -10.61 -22.47 -3.22
C MET A 1 -10.32 -21.28 -2.33
N GLN A 2 -9.74 -21.47 -1.14
CA GLN A 2 -9.17 -20.33 -0.41
C GLN A 2 -7.99 -19.84 -1.25
N GLY A 3 -8.14 -18.65 -1.84
CA GLY A 3 -7.16 -18.11 -2.77
C GLY A 3 -5.80 -17.98 -2.10
N ASN A 4 -4.76 -18.49 -2.75
CA ASN A 4 -3.36 -18.45 -2.29
C ASN A 4 -2.98 -17.08 -1.68
N ALA A 5 -3.46 -15.99 -2.29
CA ALA A 5 -3.26 -14.61 -1.81
C ALA A 5 -3.74 -14.35 -0.37
N LEU A 6 -4.93 -14.84 0.01
CA LEU A 6 -5.47 -14.67 1.36
C LEU A 6 -4.68 -15.51 2.37
N THR A 7 -4.28 -16.73 2.00
CA THR A 7 -3.43 -17.58 2.84
C THR A 7 -2.06 -16.92 3.09
N VAL A 8 -1.44 -16.38 2.04
CA VAL A 8 -0.19 -15.62 2.14
C VAL A 8 -0.38 -14.40 3.04
N LEU A 9 -1.44 -13.61 2.83
CA LEU A 9 -1.73 -12.45 3.67
C LEU A 9 -1.95 -12.82 5.13
N LEU A 10 -2.73 -13.86 5.42
CA LEU A 10 -3.16 -14.25 6.78
C LEU A 10 -2.15 -15.08 7.58
N SER A 11 -1.02 -15.45 6.99
CA SER A 11 0.03 -16.23 7.66
C SER A 11 0.87 -15.42 8.66
N GLY A 12 0.80 -14.08 8.62
CA GLY A 12 1.39 -13.22 9.65
C GLY A 12 0.49 -13.08 10.88
N LYS A 13 1.07 -12.62 12.00
CA LYS A 13 0.32 -12.38 13.26
C LYS A 13 0.28 -10.90 13.62
N LYS A 14 1.40 -10.19 13.43
CA LYS A 14 1.56 -8.78 13.76
C LYS A 14 2.02 -8.00 12.53
N TYR A 15 1.19 -7.03 12.13
CA TYR A 15 1.31 -6.32 10.87
C TYR A 15 1.65 -4.86 11.09
N LEU A 16 2.63 -4.37 10.34
CA LEU A 16 2.92 -2.96 10.20
C LEU A 16 2.45 -2.49 8.82
N LEU A 17 1.39 -1.68 8.78
CA LEU A 17 0.81 -1.16 7.54
C LEU A 17 1.45 0.19 7.23
N LEU A 18 2.19 0.27 6.13
CA LEU A 18 2.78 1.51 5.63
C LEU A 18 1.73 2.34 4.87
N GLN A 19 2.14 3.04 3.80
CA GLN A 19 1.25 3.92 3.08
C GLN A 19 0.38 3.13 2.09
N GLY A 20 -0.92 3.40 2.13
CA GLY A 20 -1.91 2.84 1.22
C GLY A 20 -2.18 3.69 -0.03
N PRO A 21 -3.24 3.34 -0.78
CA PRO A 21 -3.87 4.26 -1.72
C PRO A 21 -4.62 5.37 -0.96
N MET A 22 -4.99 6.45 -1.66
CA MET A 22 -5.76 7.55 -1.06
C MET A 22 -7.16 7.06 -0.69
N GLY A 23 -7.44 6.91 0.60
CA GLY A 23 -8.74 6.45 1.07
C GLY A 23 -8.63 5.50 2.27
N PRO A 24 -9.75 4.88 2.66
CA PRO A 24 -9.85 4.08 3.87
C PRO A 24 -9.27 2.67 3.74
N PHE A 25 -8.80 2.27 2.55
CA PHE A 25 -8.42 0.87 2.26
C PHE A 25 -7.53 0.22 3.34
N PHE A 26 -6.45 0.87 3.78
CA PHE A 26 -5.57 0.31 4.81
C PHE A 26 -6.10 0.41 6.24
N ASN A 27 -7.05 1.31 6.50
CA ASN A 27 -7.81 1.29 7.74
C ASN A 27 -8.72 0.06 7.75
N ASP A 28 -9.45 -0.17 6.66
CA ASP A 28 -10.40 -1.27 6.52
C ASP A 28 -9.68 -2.63 6.50
N VAL A 29 -8.50 -2.73 5.86
CA VAL A 29 -7.64 -3.93 5.92
C VAL A 29 -7.15 -4.18 7.35
N ALA A 30 -6.76 -3.15 8.09
CA ALA A 30 -6.31 -3.31 9.47
C ALA A 30 -7.44 -3.83 10.38
N GLU A 31 -8.64 -3.24 10.27
CA GLU A 31 -9.84 -3.68 10.99
C GLU A 31 -10.21 -5.12 10.62
N TRP A 32 -10.14 -5.46 9.34
CA TRP A 32 -10.39 -6.83 8.88
C TRP A 32 -9.38 -7.83 9.44
N LEU A 33 -8.07 -7.52 9.41
CA LEU A 33 -7.04 -8.36 10.03
C LEU A 33 -7.28 -8.55 11.54
N GLU A 34 -7.66 -7.48 12.24
CA GLU A 34 -7.98 -7.53 13.67
C GLU A 34 -9.23 -8.34 13.99
N SER A 35 -10.27 -8.25 13.15
CA SER A 35 -11.46 -9.10 13.28
C SER A 35 -11.13 -10.59 13.16
N LEU A 36 -10.01 -10.92 12.52
CA LEU A 36 -9.49 -12.27 12.40
C LEU A 36 -8.48 -12.62 13.52
N GLY A 37 -8.30 -11.78 14.53
CA GLY A 37 -7.40 -12.04 15.67
C GLY A 37 -5.92 -11.77 15.41
N ARG A 38 -5.60 -10.95 14.40
CA ARG A 38 -4.25 -10.45 14.13
C ARG A 38 -4.07 -9.07 14.77
N ASN A 39 -2.84 -8.61 14.97
CA ASN A 39 -2.58 -7.23 15.39
C ASN A 39 -2.15 -6.42 14.17
N ALA A 40 -2.74 -5.24 13.94
CA ALA A 40 -2.41 -4.40 12.80
C ALA A 40 -2.22 -2.95 13.22
N VAL A 41 -1.03 -2.39 12.97
CA VAL A 41 -0.71 -1.00 13.30
C VAL A 41 -0.42 -0.21 12.04
N ASN A 42 -1.13 0.90 11.86
CA ASN A 42 -0.95 1.81 10.73
C ASN A 42 0.20 2.79 11.00
N VAL A 43 1.05 3.00 9.99
CA VAL A 43 2.08 4.04 9.97
C VAL A 43 1.60 5.20 9.13
N VAL A 44 1.63 6.40 9.70
CA VAL A 44 1.18 7.63 9.08
C VAL A 44 2.39 8.46 8.67
N PHE A 45 2.45 8.82 7.39
CA PHE A 45 3.54 9.65 6.84
C PHE A 45 3.11 11.08 6.53
N ASN A 46 1.80 11.34 6.46
CA ASN A 46 1.26 12.67 6.20
C ASN A 46 -0.16 12.85 6.79
N GLY A 47 -0.70 14.06 6.69
CA GLY A 47 -2.04 14.41 7.17
C GLY A 47 -3.20 13.64 6.55
N GLY A 48 -3.09 13.25 5.27
CA GLY A 48 -4.10 12.43 4.61
C GLY A 48 -4.14 11.02 5.18
N ASP A 49 -2.97 10.39 5.37
CA ASP A 49 -2.86 9.09 6.03
C ASP A 49 -3.43 9.15 7.46
N ARG A 50 -3.12 10.23 8.20
CA ARG A 50 -3.64 10.47 9.55
C ARG A 50 -5.16 10.49 9.56
N PHE A 51 -5.76 11.25 8.64
CA PHE A 51 -7.21 11.37 8.56
C PHE A 51 -7.89 10.01 8.30
N TYR A 52 -7.34 9.21 7.39
CA TYR A 52 -7.94 7.92 7.04
C TYR A 52 -7.72 6.82 8.07
N CYS A 53 -6.82 7.00 9.05
CA CYS A 53 -6.73 6.12 10.22
C CYS A 53 -7.89 6.28 11.22
N ARG A 54 -8.77 7.27 11.01
CA ARG A 54 -9.99 7.49 11.81
C ARG A 54 -9.71 7.48 13.32
N HIS A 55 -10.25 6.50 14.05
CA HIS A 55 -10.12 6.36 15.50
C HIS A 55 -9.08 5.31 15.92
N ARG A 56 -8.37 4.70 14.97
CA ARG A 56 -7.37 3.66 15.25
C ARG A 56 -6.12 4.27 15.86
N GLN A 57 -5.42 3.47 16.67
CA GLN A 57 -4.05 3.79 17.04
C GLN A 57 -3.15 3.72 15.80
N TYR A 58 -2.34 4.76 15.61
CA TYR A 58 -1.37 4.84 14.51
C TYR A 58 -0.02 5.31 15.03
N LEU A 59 1.02 5.00 14.28
CA LEU A 59 2.37 5.45 14.52
C LEU A 59 2.73 6.51 13.48
N ALA A 60 2.94 7.74 13.94
CA ALA A 60 3.34 8.81 13.04
C ALA A 60 4.86 8.81 12.81
N TYR A 61 5.26 8.92 11.55
CA TYR A 61 6.66 9.02 11.15
C TYR A 61 6.96 10.40 10.56
N TYR A 62 7.94 11.09 11.15
CA TYR A 62 8.22 12.51 10.88
C TYR A 62 9.60 12.77 10.25
N GLN A 63 10.44 11.74 10.14
CA GLN A 63 11.83 11.89 9.69
C GLN A 63 11.98 11.59 8.18
N THR A 64 13.22 11.57 7.67
CA THR A 64 13.50 11.35 6.25
C THR A 64 13.59 9.87 5.91
N PRO A 65 13.39 9.45 4.65
CA PRO A 65 13.52 8.03 4.27
C PRO A 65 14.84 7.36 4.71
N LYS A 66 15.94 8.10 4.79
CA LYS A 66 17.24 7.59 5.26
C LYS A 66 17.22 7.16 6.73
N GLU A 67 16.44 7.84 7.56
CA GLU A 67 16.31 7.57 9.00
C GLU A 67 15.30 6.44 9.26
N PHE A 68 14.52 6.05 8.25
CA PHE A 68 13.41 5.11 8.40
C PHE A 68 13.83 3.70 8.85
N PRO A 69 14.92 3.10 8.35
CA PRO A 69 15.40 1.81 8.86
C PRO A 69 15.78 1.83 10.34
N GLY A 70 16.32 2.95 10.83
CA GLY A 70 16.63 3.13 12.25
C GLY A 70 15.36 3.17 13.09
N TRP A 71 14.36 3.92 12.63
CA TRP A 71 13.04 3.96 13.26
C TRP A 71 12.35 2.59 13.25
N LEU A 72 12.39 1.85 12.13
CA LEU A 72 11.84 0.49 12.05
C LEU A 72 12.51 -0.47 13.02
N ARG A 73 13.84 -0.39 13.18
CA ARG A 73 14.58 -1.17 14.17
C ARG A 73 14.10 -0.89 15.60
N ASP A 74 13.97 0.39 15.95
CA ASP A 74 13.61 0.79 17.31
C ASP A 74 12.13 0.48 17.60
N LEU A 75 11.26 0.62 16.59
CA LEU A 75 9.88 0.19 16.65
C LEU A 75 9.76 -1.33 16.82
N HIS A 76 10.52 -2.12 16.05
CA HIS A 76 10.45 -3.58 16.11
C HIS A 76 10.83 -4.14 17.49
N ARG A 77 11.67 -3.42 18.27
CA ARG A 77 11.97 -3.77 19.66
C ARG A 77 10.77 -3.60 20.60
N GLN A 78 9.87 -2.66 20.29
CA GLN A 78 8.67 -2.36 21.09
C GLN A 78 7.45 -3.14 20.61
N TYR A 79 7.34 -3.31 19.29
CA TYR A 79 6.29 -4.03 18.60
C TYR A 79 6.95 -5.01 17.64
N ASP A 80 7.11 -6.25 18.09
CA ASP A 80 7.73 -7.35 17.33
C ASP A 80 6.83 -7.82 16.17
N PHE A 81 6.74 -7.01 15.11
CA PHE A 81 5.92 -7.30 13.95
C PHE A 81 6.64 -8.26 12.99
N ASP A 82 5.90 -9.25 12.49
CA ASP A 82 6.44 -10.27 11.58
C ASP A 82 6.18 -9.96 10.10
N THR A 83 5.27 -9.01 9.82
CA THR A 83 4.81 -8.70 8.48
C THR A 83 4.68 -7.19 8.25
N ILE A 84 5.21 -6.69 7.14
CA ILE A 84 5.03 -5.32 6.66
C ILE A 84 4.12 -5.34 5.42
N LEU A 85 3.10 -4.49 5.41
CA LEU A 85 2.20 -4.30 4.28
C LEU A 85 2.39 -2.90 3.67
N CYS A 86 2.44 -2.80 2.34
CA CYS A 86 2.44 -1.51 1.65
C CYS A 86 1.64 -1.54 0.35
N PHE A 87 1.20 -0.39 -0.16
CA PHE A 87 0.57 -0.30 -1.48
C PHE A 87 1.54 0.32 -2.49
N GLY A 88 1.97 -0.51 -3.45
CA GLY A 88 3.11 -0.26 -4.32
C GLY A 88 4.44 -0.27 -3.55
N ASP A 89 5.50 -0.83 -4.11
CA ASP A 89 6.79 -0.99 -3.42
C ASP A 89 7.86 0.04 -3.83
N CYS A 90 7.50 0.98 -4.71
CA CYS A 90 8.44 1.91 -5.32
C CYS A 90 8.61 3.25 -4.58
N ARG A 91 7.79 3.54 -3.55
CA ARG A 91 7.89 4.78 -2.77
C ARG A 91 9.18 4.78 -1.93
N PRO A 92 9.86 5.92 -1.70
CA PRO A 92 11.14 5.96 -0.98
C PRO A 92 11.11 5.23 0.38
N LEU A 93 10.08 5.49 1.19
CA LEU A 93 9.91 4.82 2.49
C LEU A 93 9.65 3.31 2.35
N HIS A 94 8.89 2.90 1.34
CA HIS A 94 8.61 1.48 1.09
C HIS A 94 9.86 0.74 0.62
N LYS A 95 10.71 1.38 -0.19
CA LYS A 95 12.00 0.83 -0.61
C LYS A 95 12.92 0.56 0.58
N GLU A 96 13.03 1.52 1.50
CA GLU A 96 13.84 1.35 2.70
C GLU A 96 13.25 0.30 3.65
N ALA A 97 11.91 0.27 3.81
CA ALA A 97 11.24 -0.80 4.57
C ALA A 97 11.50 -2.18 3.99
N LYS A 98 11.39 -2.33 2.66
CA LYS A 98 11.64 -3.59 1.96
C LYS A 98 13.07 -4.09 2.18
N ARG A 99 14.06 -3.21 2.05
CA ARG A 99 15.48 -3.55 2.28
C ARG A 99 15.71 -3.96 3.74
N TRP A 100 15.17 -3.19 4.68
CA TRP A 100 15.30 -3.47 6.10
C TRP A 100 14.62 -4.79 6.47
N ALA A 101 13.39 -5.01 6.03
CA ALA A 101 12.63 -6.24 6.27
C ALA A 101 13.38 -7.48 5.75
N LYS A 102 13.90 -7.39 4.52
CA LYS A 102 14.72 -8.46 3.92
C LYS A 102 15.95 -8.81 4.77
N SER A 103 16.63 -7.82 5.34
CA SER A 103 17.80 -8.04 6.22
C SER A 103 17.46 -8.65 7.58
N LYS A 104 16.18 -8.62 7.97
CA LYS A 104 15.68 -9.15 9.25
C LYS A 104 14.85 -10.42 9.11
N GLY A 105 14.63 -10.90 7.88
CA GLY A 105 13.74 -12.04 7.64
C GLY A 105 12.27 -11.73 7.93
N ILE A 106 11.90 -10.45 7.96
CA ILE A 106 10.52 -9.99 8.15
C ILE A 106 9.81 -10.04 6.81
N ARG A 107 8.57 -10.51 6.81
CA ARG A 107 7.76 -10.64 5.61
C ARG A 107 7.39 -9.26 5.08
N PHE A 108 7.47 -9.09 3.77
CA PHE A 108 7.13 -7.83 3.12
C PHE A 108 6.13 -8.12 2.00
N LEU A 109 4.90 -7.68 2.14
CA LEU A 109 3.87 -7.84 1.13
C LEU A 109 3.49 -6.50 0.55
N ALA A 110 3.40 -6.45 -0.78
CA ALA A 110 3.00 -5.27 -1.52
C ALA A 110 1.68 -5.53 -2.25
N PHE A 111 0.76 -4.58 -2.12
CA PHE A 111 -0.47 -4.52 -2.88
C PHE A 111 -0.29 -3.72 -4.18
N GLU A 112 -1.05 -4.04 -5.22
CA GLU A 112 -1.08 -3.34 -6.51
C GLU A 112 -2.52 -3.29 -7.07
N GLU A 113 -2.82 -2.31 -7.94
CA GLU A 113 -4.13 -2.16 -8.63
C GLU A 113 -4.37 -3.22 -9.73
N GLY A 114 -4.00 -4.48 -9.46
CA GLY A 114 -4.17 -5.61 -10.38
C GLY A 114 -3.17 -5.61 -11.53
N TYR A 115 -2.76 -6.81 -11.99
CA TYR A 115 -1.85 -6.94 -13.14
C TYR A 115 -2.56 -7.17 -14.47
N LEU A 116 -3.54 -8.07 -14.48
CA LEU A 116 -4.03 -8.67 -15.73
C LEU A 116 -5.44 -8.23 -16.08
N ARG A 117 -6.28 -7.92 -15.08
CA ARG A 117 -7.69 -7.59 -15.26
C ARG A 117 -8.13 -6.48 -14.32
N PRO A 118 -9.04 -5.60 -14.77
CA PRO A 118 -9.71 -4.67 -13.87
C PRO A 118 -10.50 -5.43 -12.81
N GLN A 119 -10.82 -4.77 -11.70
CA GLN A 119 -11.66 -5.28 -10.60
C GLN A 119 -10.94 -6.16 -9.56
N PHE A 120 -9.63 -6.35 -9.68
CA PHE A 120 -8.81 -7.03 -8.68
C PHE A 120 -7.82 -6.10 -8.01
N ILE A 121 -7.50 -6.43 -6.75
CA ILE A 121 -6.29 -5.97 -6.08
C ILE A 121 -5.37 -7.18 -5.95
N THR A 122 -4.12 -7.04 -6.37
CA THR A 122 -3.10 -8.08 -6.23
C THR A 122 -2.32 -7.85 -4.95
N VAL A 123 -1.93 -8.93 -4.27
CA VAL A 123 -0.98 -8.90 -3.15
C VAL A 123 0.08 -9.95 -3.39
N GLU A 124 1.34 -9.57 -3.25
CA GLU A 124 2.48 -10.46 -3.40
C GLU A 124 3.50 -10.26 -2.30
N GLU A 125 4.17 -11.34 -1.92
CA GLU A 125 5.32 -11.32 -1.03
C GLU A 125 6.59 -10.99 -1.82
N GLY A 126 7.40 -10.07 -1.31
CA GLY A 126 8.68 -9.68 -1.90
C GLY A 126 8.62 -8.53 -2.91
N GLY A 127 7.46 -8.16 -3.46
CA GLY A 127 7.31 -7.00 -4.34
C GLY A 127 6.27 -7.19 -5.43
N VAL A 128 5.98 -6.10 -6.15
CA VAL A 128 4.98 -6.08 -7.23
C VAL A 128 5.56 -5.54 -8.54
N ASN A 129 4.85 -5.75 -9.65
CA ASN A 129 5.24 -5.34 -11.01
C ASN A 129 6.62 -5.87 -11.40
N ALA A 130 7.58 -4.99 -11.72
CA ALA A 130 8.96 -5.37 -12.08
C ALA A 130 9.69 -6.13 -10.96
N TYR A 131 9.24 -6.01 -9.71
CA TYR A 131 9.75 -6.73 -8.55
C TYR A 131 8.93 -7.97 -8.16
N SER A 132 7.91 -8.32 -8.95
CA SER A 132 7.15 -9.56 -8.79
C SER A 132 8.07 -10.77 -8.98
N SER A 133 7.75 -11.84 -8.26
CA SER A 133 8.41 -13.15 -8.38
C SER A 133 7.93 -13.96 -9.57
N LEU A 134 6.92 -13.47 -10.29
CA LEU A 134 6.36 -14.13 -11.46
C LEU A 134 7.44 -14.39 -12.52
N PRO A 135 7.44 -15.58 -13.16
CA PRO A 135 8.37 -15.91 -14.23
C PRO A 135 8.35 -14.86 -15.33
N ARG A 136 9.53 -14.44 -15.79
CA ARG A 136 9.65 -13.47 -16.90
C ARG A 136 9.69 -14.12 -18.26
N ASP A 137 9.96 -15.42 -18.30
CA ASP A 137 9.99 -16.21 -19.51
C ASP A 137 8.55 -16.43 -20.02
N PRO A 138 8.19 -15.94 -21.22
CA PRO A 138 6.87 -16.17 -21.77
C PRO A 138 6.58 -17.65 -22.05
N ASP A 139 7.60 -18.48 -22.28
CA ASP A 139 7.41 -19.92 -22.54
C ASP A 139 6.93 -20.67 -21.29
N PHE A 140 7.22 -20.15 -20.09
CA PHE A 140 6.62 -20.65 -18.86
C PHE A 140 5.10 -20.63 -18.96
N TYR A 141 4.51 -19.50 -19.36
CA TYR A 141 3.06 -19.32 -19.41
C TYR A 141 2.41 -20.09 -20.56
N ARG A 142 3.10 -20.23 -21.70
CA ARG A 142 2.58 -21.02 -22.85
C ARG A 142 2.46 -22.52 -22.54
N LYS A 143 3.25 -23.02 -21.59
CA LYS A 143 3.24 -24.42 -21.16
C LYS A 143 2.22 -24.69 -20.05
N LEU A 144 1.61 -23.64 -19.46
CA LEU A 144 0.57 -23.82 -18.46
C LEU A 144 -0.70 -24.39 -19.11
N PRO A 145 -1.44 -25.26 -18.40
CA PRO A 145 -2.73 -25.72 -18.89
C PRO A 145 -3.71 -24.55 -19.00
N ASP A 146 -4.62 -24.62 -19.95
CA ASP A 146 -5.74 -23.68 -20.02
C ASP A 146 -6.53 -23.73 -18.73
N MET A 147 -6.67 -22.57 -18.09
CA MET A 147 -7.47 -22.40 -16.89
C MET A 147 -8.74 -21.62 -17.25
N PRO A 148 -9.91 -22.04 -16.74
CA PRO A 148 -11.13 -21.26 -16.91
C PRO A 148 -10.92 -19.88 -16.31
N ALA A 149 -11.35 -18.84 -17.03
CA ALA A 149 -11.30 -17.48 -16.50
C ALA A 149 -12.15 -17.44 -15.21
N PRO A 150 -11.59 -16.92 -14.09
CA PRO A 150 -12.38 -16.78 -12.88
C PRO A 150 -13.58 -15.88 -13.16
N HIS A 151 -14.72 -16.20 -12.57
CA HIS A 151 -15.88 -15.32 -12.61
C HIS A 151 -15.52 -14.02 -11.92
N VAL A 152 -15.68 -12.91 -12.63
CA VAL A 152 -15.41 -11.58 -12.10
C VAL A 152 -16.73 -10.82 -12.02
N GLU A 153 -17.08 -10.38 -10.82
CA GLU A 153 -18.18 -9.45 -10.65
C GLU A 153 -17.77 -8.08 -11.19
N ASN A 154 -18.53 -7.58 -12.17
CA ASN A 154 -18.29 -6.27 -12.75
C ASN A 154 -18.55 -5.17 -11.72
N LEU A 155 -17.50 -4.75 -11.02
CA LEU A 155 -17.51 -3.60 -10.14
C LEU A 155 -17.57 -2.32 -10.99
N LYS A 156 -18.68 -1.57 -10.88
CA LYS A 156 -18.78 -0.26 -11.50
C LYS A 156 -17.76 0.69 -10.86
N PRO A 157 -16.84 1.29 -11.64
CA PRO A 157 -15.89 2.25 -11.09
C PRO A 157 -16.65 3.45 -10.52
N SER A 158 -16.40 3.76 -9.25
CA SER A 158 -17.03 4.90 -8.60
C SER A 158 -16.12 6.13 -8.67
N THR A 159 -16.08 6.76 -9.84
CA THR A 159 -15.22 7.92 -10.11
C THR A 159 -15.45 9.04 -9.10
N MET A 160 -16.70 9.34 -8.75
CA MET A 160 -17.03 10.40 -7.79
C MET A 160 -16.51 10.09 -6.39
N LYS A 161 -16.58 8.83 -5.93
CA LYS A 161 -15.99 8.42 -4.66
C LYS A 161 -14.47 8.57 -4.68
N ARG A 162 -13.82 8.15 -5.77
CA ARG A 162 -12.36 8.31 -5.93
C ARG A 162 -11.94 9.78 -5.89
N ILE A 163 -12.67 10.66 -6.58
CA ILE A 163 -12.43 12.10 -6.58
C ILE A 163 -12.61 12.66 -5.16
N GLY A 164 -13.72 12.33 -4.48
CA GLY A 164 -13.97 12.78 -3.11
C GLY A 164 -12.87 12.36 -2.13
N HIS A 165 -12.44 11.10 -2.20
CA HIS A 165 -11.34 10.60 -1.38
C HIS A 165 -10.01 11.30 -1.70
N ALA A 166 -9.68 11.51 -2.97
CA ALA A 166 -8.48 12.23 -3.35
C ALA A 166 -8.51 13.68 -2.87
N MET A 167 -9.61 14.40 -3.10
CA MET A 167 -9.79 15.79 -2.64
C MET A 167 -9.60 15.90 -1.13
N TRP A 168 -10.24 15.02 -0.37
CA TRP A 168 -10.16 15.05 1.08
C TRP A 168 -8.78 14.65 1.60
N TYR A 169 -8.15 13.63 0.99
CA TYR A 169 -6.78 13.23 1.31
C TYR A 169 -5.81 14.41 1.15
N TYR A 170 -5.92 15.13 0.03
CA TYR A 170 -5.07 16.29 -0.26
C TYR A 170 -5.37 17.47 0.67
N LEU A 171 -6.64 17.75 0.95
CA LEU A 171 -7.04 18.80 1.89
C LEU A 171 -6.47 18.55 3.29
N MET A 172 -6.60 17.32 3.80
CA MET A 172 -6.06 16.93 5.10
C MET A 172 -4.52 16.89 5.11
N GLY A 173 -3.91 16.44 4.02
CA GLY A 173 -2.47 16.51 3.82
C GLY A 173 -1.94 17.95 3.87
N TRP A 174 -2.66 18.91 3.29
CA TRP A 174 -2.34 20.33 3.36
C TRP A 174 -2.60 20.91 4.75
N HIS A 175 -3.73 20.60 5.38
CA HIS A 175 -4.09 21.10 6.71
C HIS A 175 -3.07 20.70 7.78
N TYR A 176 -2.64 19.44 7.79
CA TYR A 176 -1.65 18.93 8.75
C TYR A 176 -0.20 18.98 8.23
N ARG A 177 0.09 19.71 7.16
CA ARG A 177 1.45 19.78 6.57
C ARG A 177 2.52 20.22 7.57
N HIS A 178 2.15 21.05 8.54
CA HIS A 178 3.06 21.59 9.55
C HIS A 178 3.53 20.53 10.54
N GLU A 179 2.72 19.49 10.76
CA GLU A 179 3.09 18.35 11.61
C GLU A 179 4.06 17.39 10.92
N PHE A 180 4.06 17.36 9.57
CA PHE A 180 4.90 16.48 8.76
C PHE A 180 5.88 17.26 7.87
N PRO A 181 6.75 18.13 8.43
CA PRO A 181 7.54 19.09 7.65
C PRO A 181 8.59 18.45 6.76
N ARG A 182 9.07 17.24 7.10
CA ARG A 182 10.07 16.50 6.31
C ARG A 182 9.45 15.52 5.31
N TYR A 183 8.13 15.37 5.32
CA TYR A 183 7.47 14.48 4.38
C TYR A 183 7.53 15.05 2.97
N ARG A 184 8.02 14.25 2.03
CA ARG A 184 7.95 14.53 0.61
C ARG A 184 7.08 13.48 -0.05
N HIS A 185 5.94 13.91 -0.59
CA HIS A 185 5.07 12.98 -1.30
C HIS A 185 5.71 12.55 -2.61
N HIS A 186 5.45 11.29 -2.96
CA HIS A 186 5.99 10.66 -4.15
C HIS A 186 5.36 11.22 -5.44
N LYS A 187 4.18 11.86 -5.34
CA LYS A 187 3.55 12.64 -6.41
C LYS A 187 3.67 14.13 -6.10
N SER A 188 3.63 14.95 -7.16
CA SER A 188 3.53 16.40 -7.02
C SER A 188 2.19 16.75 -6.38
N PHE A 189 2.21 17.48 -5.25
CA PHE A 189 1.01 18.02 -4.60
C PHE A 189 0.41 19.23 -5.33
N SER A 190 1.03 19.71 -6.42
CA SER A 190 0.56 20.91 -7.12
C SER A 190 -0.73 20.61 -7.90
N PRO A 191 -1.87 21.23 -7.53
CA PRO A 191 -3.13 21.02 -8.24
C PRO A 191 -3.03 21.43 -9.71
N TRP A 192 -2.23 22.44 -10.03
CA TRP A 192 -1.99 22.93 -11.40
C TRP A 192 -1.23 21.93 -12.26
N TYR A 193 -0.19 21.30 -11.68
CA TYR A 193 0.57 20.27 -12.39
C TYR A 193 -0.31 19.06 -12.68
N GLU A 194 -1.09 18.61 -11.69
CA GLU A 194 -1.97 17.46 -11.83
C GLU A 194 -3.13 17.76 -12.80
N ALA A 195 -3.76 18.93 -12.70
CA ALA A 195 -4.79 19.38 -13.65
C ALA A 195 -4.27 19.41 -15.10
N ARG A 196 -3.06 19.93 -15.33
CA ARG A 196 -2.43 19.91 -16.67
C ARG A 196 -2.19 18.49 -17.18
N CYS A 197 -1.78 17.57 -16.30
CA CYS A 197 -1.62 16.16 -16.66
C CYS A 197 -2.96 15.51 -17.03
N TRP A 198 -4.04 15.78 -16.27
CA TRP A 198 -5.38 15.28 -16.56
C TRP A 198 -5.98 15.90 -17.84
N VAL A 199 -5.80 17.19 -18.08
CA VAL A 199 -6.21 17.85 -19.34
C VAL A 199 -5.47 17.22 -20.52
N ARG A 200 -4.15 17.00 -20.41
CA ARG A 200 -3.37 16.33 -21.46
C ARG A 200 -3.81 14.88 -21.69
N ALA A 201 -4.17 14.16 -20.63
CA ALA A 201 -4.65 12.78 -20.73
C ALA A 201 -6.07 12.69 -21.32
N TYR A 202 -6.90 13.72 -21.13
CA TYR A 202 -8.22 13.82 -21.76
C TYR A 202 -8.14 14.15 -23.26
N TRP A 203 -7.14 14.93 -23.65
CA TRP A 203 -6.89 15.31 -25.05
C TRP A 203 -6.18 14.23 -25.90
N ARG A 204 -5.75 13.12 -25.28
CA ARG A 204 -5.06 12.00 -25.94
C ARG A 204 -5.92 10.76 -25.88
#